data_AF-A0A5C7AH03-F1
#
_entry.id   AF-A0A5C7AH03-F1
#
_cell.length_a   1.000
_cell.length_b   1.000
_cell.length_c   1.000
_cell.angle_alpha   90.00
_cell.angle_beta   90.00
_cell.angle_gamma   90.00
#
_symmetry.space_group_name_H-M   'P 1'
#
loop_
_entity.id
_entity.type
_entity.pdbx_description
1 polymer ?
#
loop_
_entity_poly.entity_id
_entity_poly.type
_entity_poly.pdbx_seq_one_letter_code
_entity_poly.pdbx_strand_id
1 'polypeptide(L)'
;MSENKFDIGDIITLKSHPLVYQEDGLIDAYVNQIPPLMCVKEVYIERKKQLYSNELIKAKIADNVKYLCAYFNQHRMIFEEAFLYQDCIVSIKDLTFHSENEEVEQSHKKLIDETLKYSVADYEFGKKVFFKTYKIEKRKKFKTAGQDAKSSTRTTLTHTSPAFILNGYKANTQKSQFCPKSGELQRKSSEELYKIIWYNSFQEKFSEEYLPKEFFTDDSLIYENIKKIQKKKNNTVSNKK
;
A
#
# COMPACT_ATOMS: atom_id res chain seq x y z
N MET A 1 -26.67 -7.05 -4.54
CA MET A 1 -25.76 -6.86 -3.39
C MET A 1 -24.41 -6.47 -3.96
N SER A 2 -23.66 -5.58 -3.31
CA SER A 2 -22.30 -5.25 -3.75
C SER A 2 -21.41 -6.49 -3.56
N GLU A 3 -20.88 -6.99 -4.66
CA GLU A 3 -19.87 -8.06 -4.65
C GLU A 3 -18.58 -7.53 -4.01
N ASN A 4 -17.86 -8.40 -3.29
CA ASN A 4 -16.58 -8.05 -2.70
C ASN A 4 -15.55 -7.79 -3.81
N LYS A 5 -14.92 -6.60 -3.80
CA LYS A 5 -13.98 -6.17 -4.85
C LYS A 5 -12.51 -6.44 -4.55
N PHE A 6 -12.15 -6.49 -3.27
CA PHE A 6 -10.75 -6.55 -2.84
C PHE A 6 -10.51 -7.77 -1.94
N ASP A 7 -9.29 -8.30 -2.01
CA ASP A 7 -8.82 -9.42 -1.20
C ASP A 7 -7.64 -9.03 -0.30
N ILE A 8 -7.29 -9.92 0.62
CA ILE A 8 -6.22 -9.72 1.59
C ILE A 8 -4.89 -9.47 0.88
N GLY A 9 -4.19 -8.41 1.29
CA GLY A 9 -2.93 -7.97 0.71
C GLY A 9 -3.07 -7.14 -0.57
N ASP A 10 -4.28 -6.87 -1.06
CA ASP A 10 -4.51 -5.89 -2.11
C ASP A 10 -4.14 -4.49 -1.62
N ILE A 11 -3.51 -3.72 -2.51
CA ILE A 11 -3.15 -2.32 -2.25
C ILE A 11 -4.30 -1.41 -2.70
N ILE A 12 -4.74 -0.59 -1.77
CA ILE A 12 -5.86 0.35 -1.93
C ILE A 12 -5.50 1.72 -1.36
N THR A 13 -6.30 2.73 -1.67
CA THR A 13 -6.27 4.02 -0.97
C THR A 13 -7.66 4.65 -0.96
N LEU A 14 -7.80 5.80 -0.29
CA LEU A 14 -9.05 6.56 -0.30
C LEU A 14 -9.31 7.14 -1.69
N LYS A 15 -10.59 7.23 -2.05
CA LYS A 15 -11.02 7.93 -3.26
C LYS A 15 -10.58 9.39 -3.30
N SER A 16 -10.26 10.01 -2.17
CA SER A 16 -9.74 11.38 -2.09
C SER A 16 -8.24 11.49 -2.41
N HIS A 17 -7.54 10.38 -2.67
CA HIS A 17 -6.12 10.41 -2.95
C HIS A 17 -5.86 11.21 -4.26
N PRO A 18 -4.93 12.20 -4.27
CA PRO A 18 -4.74 13.09 -5.42
C PRO A 18 -4.44 12.37 -6.75
N LEU A 19 -3.64 11.30 -6.70
CA LEU A 19 -3.31 10.46 -7.86
C LEU A 19 -4.53 9.76 -8.50
N VAL A 20 -5.72 9.79 -7.89
CA VAL A 20 -6.95 9.27 -8.52
C VAL A 20 -7.45 10.23 -9.62
N TYR A 21 -7.21 11.53 -9.47
CA TYR A 21 -7.79 12.56 -10.34
C TYR A 21 -6.73 13.39 -11.08
N GLN A 22 -5.49 13.38 -10.61
CA GLN A 22 -4.40 14.09 -11.26
C GLN A 22 -3.96 13.30 -12.48
N GLU A 23 -4.45 13.72 -13.63
CA GLU A 23 -4.03 13.21 -14.94
C GLU A 23 -2.53 13.32 -15.10
N ASP A 24 -1.87 14.32 -14.51
CA ASP A 24 -0.43 14.47 -14.57
C ASP A 24 0.38 13.59 -13.62
N GLY A 25 -0.28 12.87 -12.70
CA GLY A 25 0.38 12.06 -11.68
C GLY A 25 1.30 12.87 -10.75
N LEU A 26 1.19 14.19 -10.75
CA LEU A 26 1.97 15.09 -9.91
C LEU A 26 1.09 15.63 -8.78
N ILE A 27 1.50 15.33 -7.55
CA ILE A 27 0.73 15.73 -6.39
C ILE A 27 0.89 17.22 -6.11
N ASP A 28 -0.22 17.93 -6.25
CA ASP A 28 -0.39 19.36 -5.90
C ASP A 28 -1.06 19.59 -4.55
N ALA A 29 -1.12 18.55 -3.71
CA ALA A 29 -1.68 18.64 -2.36
C ALA A 29 -0.59 18.76 -1.30
N TYR A 30 -0.93 19.33 -0.14
CA TYR A 30 -0.04 19.32 1.01
C TYR A 30 0.28 17.89 1.42
N VAL A 31 1.57 17.61 1.57
CA VAL A 31 2.15 16.31 1.92
C VAL A 31 1.41 15.60 3.06
N ASN A 32 1.07 16.34 4.11
CA ASN A 32 0.42 15.81 5.32
C ASN A 32 -1.07 15.49 5.15
N GLN A 33 -1.69 15.91 4.04
CA GLN A 33 -3.10 15.69 3.75
C GLN A 33 -3.32 14.55 2.75
N ILE A 34 -2.25 13.91 2.28
CA ILE A 34 -2.33 12.83 1.31
C ILE A 34 -2.63 11.52 2.05
N PRO A 35 -3.74 10.85 1.71
CA PRO A 35 -4.03 9.54 2.26
C PRO A 35 -2.89 8.53 1.98
N PRO A 36 -2.59 7.62 2.91
CA PRO A 36 -1.63 6.56 2.66
C PRO A 36 -2.17 5.54 1.63
N LEU A 37 -1.26 4.84 0.96
CA LEU A 37 -1.56 3.54 0.38
C LEU A 37 -1.60 2.52 1.52
N MET A 38 -2.63 1.67 1.50
CA MET A 38 -2.91 0.68 2.52
C MET A 38 -2.97 -0.72 1.90
N CYS A 39 -2.73 -1.74 2.71
CA CYS A 39 -3.01 -3.13 2.37
C CYS A 39 -4.27 -3.61 3.08
N VAL A 40 -5.13 -4.36 2.40
CA VAL A 40 -6.31 -4.99 3.01
C VAL A 40 -5.87 -6.10 3.96
N LYS A 41 -6.09 -5.91 5.26
CA LYS A 41 -5.80 -6.90 6.32
C LYS A 41 -6.89 -7.94 6.42
N GLU A 42 -8.15 -7.49 6.38
CA GLU A 42 -9.33 -8.34 6.51
C GLU A 42 -10.52 -7.81 5.71
N VAL A 43 -11.40 -8.72 5.32
CA VAL A 43 -12.64 -8.42 4.59
C VAL A 43 -13.83 -8.73 5.49
N TYR A 44 -14.78 -7.82 5.61
CA TYR A 44 -16.01 -8.01 6.38
C TYR A 44 -17.22 -7.80 5.47
N ILE A 45 -18.11 -8.79 5.44
CA ILE A 45 -19.36 -8.78 4.68
C ILE A 45 -20.51 -8.69 5.69
N GLU A 46 -21.03 -7.48 5.87
CA GLU A 46 -22.10 -7.15 6.81
C GLU A 46 -23.46 -7.25 6.11
N ARG A 47 -24.18 -8.36 6.32
CA ARG A 47 -25.56 -8.51 5.86
C ARG A 47 -26.51 -8.06 6.97
N LYS A 48 -27.44 -7.15 6.67
CA LYS A 48 -28.44 -6.52 7.59
C LYS A 48 -27.94 -5.33 8.41
N LYS A 49 -27.29 -4.38 7.73
CA LYS A 49 -26.94 -3.08 8.30
C LYS A 49 -27.83 -1.99 7.72
N GLN A 50 -28.01 -0.92 8.49
CA GLN A 50 -28.61 0.31 7.98
C GLN A 50 -27.66 0.93 6.94
N LEU A 51 -28.05 0.90 5.67
CA LEU A 51 -27.27 1.45 4.56
C LEU A 51 -27.59 2.92 4.27
N TYR A 52 -28.78 3.37 4.65
CA TYR A 52 -29.29 4.70 4.34
C TYR A 52 -29.66 5.46 5.62
N SER A 53 -29.43 6.78 5.62
CA SER A 53 -29.84 7.66 6.71
C SER A 53 -31.36 7.68 6.87
N ASN A 54 -31.82 7.73 8.11
CA ASN A 54 -33.23 7.95 8.43
C ASN A 54 -33.61 9.43 8.33
N GLU A 55 -32.63 10.33 8.42
CA GLU A 55 -32.82 11.79 8.42
C GLU A 55 -32.85 12.36 7.01
N LEU A 56 -31.98 11.84 6.12
CA LEU A 56 -31.87 12.31 4.75
C LEU A 56 -32.25 11.19 3.77
N ILE A 57 -33.40 11.36 3.13
CA ILE A 57 -33.97 10.39 2.18
C ILE A 57 -32.94 10.11 1.06
N LYS A 58 -32.68 8.82 0.79
CA LYS A 58 -31.71 8.31 -0.21
C LYS A 58 -30.21 8.57 0.10
N ALA A 59 -29.86 9.08 1.28
CA ALA A 59 -28.44 9.26 1.63
C ALA A 59 -27.81 7.94 2.07
N LYS A 60 -26.91 7.37 1.25
CA LYS A 60 -26.15 6.15 1.61
C LYS A 60 -25.07 6.52 2.64
N ILE A 61 -25.07 5.84 3.78
CA ILE A 61 -24.15 6.07 4.92
C ILE A 61 -23.24 4.88 5.23
N ALA A 62 -23.51 3.72 4.63
CA ALA A 62 -22.71 2.52 4.81
C ALA A 62 -22.74 1.65 3.56
N ASP A 63 -21.81 0.70 3.47
CA ASP A 63 -21.83 -0.37 2.48
C ASP A 63 -21.90 -1.74 3.17
N ASN A 64 -22.29 -2.77 2.42
CA ASN A 64 -22.34 -4.15 2.92
C ASN A 64 -20.94 -4.76 3.07
N VAL A 65 -19.93 -4.16 2.46
CA VAL A 65 -18.55 -4.63 2.50
C VAL A 65 -17.67 -3.54 3.12
N LYS A 66 -16.95 -3.90 4.17
CA LYS A 66 -15.91 -3.06 4.80
C LYS A 66 -14.61 -3.84 4.92
N TYR A 67 -13.51 -3.12 4.97
CA TYR A 67 -12.18 -3.69 5.05
C TYR A 67 -11.47 -3.14 6.28
N LEU A 68 -10.75 -4.01 6.99
CA LEU A 68 -9.71 -3.55 7.89
C LEU A 68 -8.46 -3.38 7.04
N CYS A 69 -7.95 -2.16 6.96
CA CYS A 69 -6.81 -1.80 6.14
C CYS A 69 -5.66 -1.36 7.04
N ALA A 70 -4.43 -1.71 6.68
CA ALA A 70 -3.23 -1.33 7.41
C ALA A 70 -2.27 -0.53 6.53
N TYR A 71 -1.62 0.46 7.11
CA TYR A 71 -0.54 1.22 6.48
C TYR A 71 0.55 1.53 7.49
N PHE A 72 1.72 1.93 7.00
CA PHE A 72 2.81 2.36 7.85
C PHE A 72 2.77 3.87 8.06
N ASN A 73 2.58 4.30 9.31
CA ASN A 73 2.71 5.70 9.70
C ASN A 73 4.19 6.02 9.91
N GLN A 74 4.79 6.70 8.93
CA GLN A 74 6.21 7.05 8.97
C GLN A 74 6.58 8.03 10.09
N HIS A 75 5.64 8.88 10.54
CA HIS A 75 5.93 9.84 11.62
C HIS A 75 6.04 9.17 12.98
N ARG A 76 5.16 8.19 13.24
CA ARG A 76 5.11 7.44 14.50
C ARG A 76 5.92 6.14 14.45
N MET A 77 6.37 5.74 13.25
CA MET A 77 7.12 4.51 12.97
C MET A 77 6.39 3.24 13.40
N ILE A 78 5.06 3.21 13.20
CA ILE A 78 4.17 2.09 13.56
C ILE A 78 3.23 1.76 12.39
N PHE A 79 2.64 0.56 12.40
CA PHE A 79 1.49 0.29 11.56
C PHE A 79 0.22 0.85 12.22
N GLU A 80 -0.62 1.46 11.41
CA GLU A 80 -1.94 1.93 11.82
C GLU A 80 -3.01 1.24 11.00
N GLU A 81 -4.17 1.07 11.62
CA GLU A 81 -5.30 0.36 11.04
C GLU A 81 -6.52 1.26 10.93
N ALA A 82 -7.29 1.09 9.87
CA ALA A 82 -8.54 1.80 9.65
C ALA A 82 -9.59 0.89 9.02
N PHE A 83 -10.82 1.01 9.50
CA PHE A 83 -11.98 0.40 8.86
C PHE A 83 -12.51 1.31 7.76
N LEU A 84 -12.57 0.80 6.53
CA LEU A 84 -13.02 1.57 5.36
C LEU A 84 -14.09 0.79 4.59
N TYR A 85 -15.16 1.48 4.18
CA TYR A 85 -16.16 0.88 3.29
C TYR A 85 -15.63 0.74 1.87
N GLN A 86 -16.10 -0.30 1.16
CA GLN A 86 -15.73 -0.56 -0.23
C GLN A 86 -15.95 0.66 -1.14
N ASP A 87 -17.02 1.41 -0.92
CA ASP A 87 -17.32 2.62 -1.69
C ASP A 87 -16.43 3.84 -1.36
N CYS A 88 -15.62 3.80 -0.30
CA CYS A 88 -14.72 4.90 0.07
C CYS A 88 -13.31 4.74 -0.51
N ILE A 89 -13.00 3.57 -1.07
CA ILE A 89 -11.65 3.18 -1.49
C ILE A 89 -11.59 2.87 -2.99
N VAL A 90 -10.37 2.89 -3.51
CA VAL A 90 -10.02 2.55 -4.91
C VAL A 90 -8.83 1.60 -4.94
N SER A 91 -8.70 0.86 -6.04
CA SER A 91 -7.52 0.03 -6.27
C SER A 91 -6.31 0.90 -6.62
N ILE A 92 -5.12 0.39 -6.36
CA ILE A 92 -3.91 0.97 -6.95
C ILE A 92 -3.93 1.04 -8.48
N LYS A 93 -4.70 0.15 -9.13
CA LYS A 93 -4.88 0.13 -10.59
C LYS A 93 -5.53 1.40 -11.12
N ASP A 94 -6.28 2.09 -10.27
CA ASP A 94 -7.03 3.30 -10.61
C ASP A 94 -6.21 4.58 -10.35
N LEU A 95 -4.94 4.45 -9.93
CA LEU A 95 -4.06 5.59 -9.68
C LEU A 95 -3.24 5.95 -10.91
N THR A 96 -3.18 7.25 -11.19
CA THR A 96 -2.34 7.82 -12.23
C THR A 96 -1.03 8.29 -11.63
N PHE A 97 0.07 7.78 -12.14
CA PHE A 97 1.41 8.25 -11.77
C PHE A 97 2.05 9.14 -12.87
N HIS A 98 1.33 9.52 -13.96
CA HIS A 98 1.77 10.50 -15.01
C HIS A 98 0.72 11.06 -16.00
N SER A 99 1.04 12.25 -16.58
CA SER A 99 0.39 13.01 -17.69
C SER A 99 0.62 12.41 -19.07
N GLU A 100 -0.37 12.54 -19.95
CA GLU A 100 -0.37 12.13 -21.36
C GLU A 100 0.69 12.84 -22.23
N ASN A 101 1.29 13.94 -21.76
CA ASN A 101 2.15 14.82 -22.58
C ASN A 101 3.67 14.72 -22.33
N GLU A 102 4.12 13.93 -21.36
CA GLU A 102 5.55 13.59 -21.25
C GLU A 102 5.78 12.26 -21.97
N GLU A 103 6.73 12.21 -22.92
CA GLU A 103 7.17 10.96 -23.56
C GLU A 103 7.26 9.87 -22.49
N VAL A 104 6.43 8.83 -22.64
CA VAL A 104 6.24 7.78 -21.64
C VAL A 104 7.61 7.33 -21.12
N GLU A 105 8.00 7.83 -19.94
CA GLU A 105 8.99 7.12 -19.15
C GLU A 105 8.30 5.81 -18.80
N GLN A 106 8.58 4.77 -19.59
CA GLN A 106 8.00 3.43 -19.45
C GLN A 106 8.11 2.88 -18.01
N SER A 107 8.88 3.51 -17.14
CA SER A 107 9.15 3.17 -15.75
C SER A 107 7.93 3.19 -14.82
N HIS A 108 6.88 3.99 -15.09
CA HIS A 108 5.75 4.18 -14.16
C HIS A 108 4.50 3.33 -14.43
N LYS A 109 4.09 3.10 -15.69
CA LYS A 109 3.14 1.99 -15.99
C LYS A 109 3.75 0.65 -15.56
N LYS A 110 5.05 0.48 -15.82
CA LYS A 110 5.84 -0.62 -15.23
C LYS A 110 5.80 -0.63 -13.70
N LEU A 111 5.68 0.49 -12.99
CA LEU A 111 5.61 0.48 -11.52
C LEU A 111 4.32 -0.15 -11.01
N ILE A 112 3.16 0.23 -11.55
CA ILE A 112 1.88 -0.41 -11.19
C ILE A 112 1.94 -1.88 -11.62
N ASP A 113 2.34 -2.16 -12.87
CA ASP A 113 2.42 -3.53 -13.38
C ASP A 113 3.40 -4.41 -12.58
N GLU A 114 4.53 -3.85 -12.15
CA GLU A 114 5.50 -4.52 -11.27
C GLU A 114 4.89 -4.80 -9.89
N THR A 115 4.15 -3.83 -9.36
CA THR A 115 3.48 -3.97 -8.05
C THR A 115 2.40 -5.03 -8.10
N LEU A 116 1.60 -5.07 -9.17
CA LEU A 116 0.58 -6.10 -9.38
C LEU A 116 1.19 -7.51 -9.52
N LYS A 117 2.47 -7.60 -9.87
CA LYS A 117 3.24 -8.85 -9.97
C LYS A 117 3.98 -9.20 -8.69
N TYR A 118 3.81 -8.45 -7.59
CA TYR A 118 4.46 -8.79 -6.33
C TYR A 118 3.97 -10.14 -5.82
N SER A 119 4.89 -11.09 -5.77
CA SER A 119 4.69 -12.33 -5.03
C SER A 119 4.79 -12.07 -3.53
N VAL A 120 4.05 -12.89 -2.78
CA VAL A 120 4.20 -12.99 -1.33
C VAL A 120 5.60 -13.51 -1.04
N ALA A 121 6.30 -12.87 -0.10
CA ALA A 121 7.61 -13.33 0.33
C ALA A 121 7.52 -14.68 1.05
N ASP A 122 8.39 -15.63 0.73
CA ASP A 122 8.53 -16.85 1.52
C ASP A 122 9.14 -16.54 2.90
N TYR A 123 8.70 -17.29 3.91
CA TYR A 123 9.23 -17.17 5.27
C TYR A 123 10.64 -17.73 5.37
N GLU A 124 11.57 -16.89 5.79
CA GLU A 124 12.93 -17.28 6.16
C GLU A 124 13.36 -16.38 7.32
N PHE A 125 13.81 -16.99 8.41
CA PHE A 125 14.21 -16.24 9.60
C PHE A 125 15.44 -15.37 9.30
N GLY A 126 15.38 -14.09 9.65
CA GLY A 126 16.43 -13.12 9.33
C GLY A 126 16.34 -12.53 7.92
N LYS A 127 15.42 -12.99 7.07
CA LYS A 127 15.26 -12.47 5.71
C LYS A 127 14.70 -11.05 5.72
N LYS A 128 15.29 -10.22 4.86
CA LYS A 128 14.85 -8.85 4.62
C LYS A 128 13.64 -8.84 3.68
N VAL A 129 12.56 -8.17 4.10
CA VAL A 129 11.32 -8.02 3.33
C VAL A 129 10.86 -6.57 3.30
N PHE A 130 9.97 -6.26 2.36
CA PHE A 130 9.37 -4.94 2.21
C PHE A 130 7.87 -5.01 2.32
N PHE A 131 7.28 -4.00 2.96
CA PHE A 131 5.85 -3.78 2.87
C PHE A 131 5.50 -3.42 1.43
N LYS A 132 4.44 -4.02 0.86
CA LYS A 132 4.08 -3.89 -0.56
C LYS A 132 3.97 -2.43 -1.04
N THR A 133 3.58 -1.49 -0.19
CA THR A 133 3.44 -0.08 -0.59
C THR A 133 4.77 0.68 -0.65
N TYR A 134 5.86 0.15 -0.09
CA TYR A 134 7.17 0.80 0.05
C TYR A 134 7.65 1.53 -1.21
N LYS A 135 7.71 0.80 -2.33
CA LYS A 135 8.28 1.32 -3.58
C LYS A 135 7.44 2.43 -4.19
N ILE A 136 6.13 2.36 -4.01
CA ILE A 136 5.16 3.25 -4.65
C ILE A 136 5.04 4.54 -3.85
N GLU A 137 4.96 4.44 -2.52
CA GLU A 137 5.05 5.59 -1.62
C GLU A 137 6.34 6.39 -1.87
N LYS A 138 7.48 5.69 -2.01
CA LYS A 138 8.77 6.30 -2.32
C LYS A 138 8.83 7.01 -3.68
N ARG A 139 7.97 6.65 -4.63
CA ARG A 139 7.99 7.16 -6.02
C ARG A 139 6.92 8.22 -6.29
N LYS A 140 6.12 8.61 -5.30
CA LYS A 140 5.20 9.75 -5.42
C LYS A 140 5.99 11.02 -5.77
N LYS A 141 5.50 11.77 -6.75
CA LYS A 141 6.07 13.05 -7.20
C LYS A 141 5.15 14.19 -6.79
N PHE A 142 5.72 15.35 -6.48
CA PHE A 142 5.01 16.53 -5.99
C PHE A 142 5.36 17.74 -6.84
N LYS A 143 4.38 18.56 -7.22
CA LYS A 143 4.59 19.73 -8.11
C LYS A 143 5.51 20.79 -7.51
N THR A 144 5.37 21.04 -6.21
CA THR A 144 6.08 22.11 -5.48
C THR A 144 7.38 21.64 -4.83
N ALA A 145 7.75 20.36 -4.95
CA ALA A 145 9.02 19.84 -4.44
C ALA A 145 10.19 20.34 -5.30
N GLY A 146 10.73 21.52 -4.96
CA GLY A 146 11.92 22.10 -5.59
C GLY A 146 11.80 23.53 -6.13
N GLN A 147 10.71 24.26 -5.87
CA GLN A 147 10.58 25.67 -6.30
C GLN A 147 11.33 26.68 -5.41
N ASP A 148 11.85 26.27 -4.25
CA ASP A 148 12.82 27.07 -3.51
C ASP A 148 14.22 26.83 -4.08
N ALA A 149 14.89 27.88 -4.56
CA ALA A 149 16.27 27.83 -5.08
C ALA A 149 17.33 27.37 -4.04
N LYS A 150 16.93 27.14 -2.78
CA LYS A 150 17.75 26.54 -1.71
C LYS A 150 17.35 25.09 -1.36
N SER A 151 16.28 24.56 -1.94
CA SER A 151 15.78 23.22 -1.67
C SER A 151 16.35 22.24 -2.68
N SER A 152 17.51 21.68 -2.33
CA SER A 152 18.04 20.46 -2.95
C SER A 152 16.97 19.36 -2.84
N THR A 153 16.18 19.15 -3.91
CA THR A 153 15.28 18.00 -4.15
C THR A 153 15.01 17.15 -2.91
N ARG A 154 14.25 17.68 -1.94
CA ARG A 154 13.72 16.86 -0.86
C ARG A 154 12.48 16.19 -1.40
N THR A 155 12.63 14.99 -1.96
CA THR A 155 11.54 14.01 -1.99
C THR A 155 10.95 13.96 -0.60
N THR A 156 9.78 14.57 -0.41
CA THR A 156 8.99 14.44 0.80
C THR A 156 8.41 13.04 0.79
N LEU A 157 9.14 12.10 1.39
CA LEU A 157 8.66 10.73 1.58
C LEU A 157 7.47 10.80 2.55
N THR A 158 6.31 10.39 2.06
CA THR A 158 5.10 10.18 2.86
C THR A 158 4.90 8.71 3.06
N HIS A 159 4.49 8.30 4.27
CA HIS A 159 3.99 6.94 4.56
C HIS A 159 4.91 5.81 4.09
N THR A 160 6.21 6.09 3.90
CA THR A 160 7.17 5.12 3.38
C THR A 160 7.67 4.29 4.55
N SER A 161 7.47 2.98 4.47
CA SER A 161 7.97 2.05 5.49
C SER A 161 9.49 1.88 5.42
N PRO A 162 10.16 1.42 6.50
CA PRO A 162 11.52 0.91 6.39
C PRO A 162 11.53 -0.45 5.66
N ALA A 163 12.74 -0.99 5.48
CA ALA A 163 12.90 -2.43 5.27
C ALA A 163 12.67 -3.15 6.61
N PHE A 164 12.11 -4.35 6.55
CA PHE A 164 11.85 -5.18 7.73
C PHE A 164 12.68 -6.45 7.70
N ILE A 165 12.90 -7.05 8.87
CA ILE A 165 13.46 -8.39 9.00
C ILE A 165 12.37 -9.33 9.50
N LEU A 166 12.21 -10.48 8.85
CA LEU A 166 11.36 -11.55 9.35
C LEU A 166 12.00 -12.19 10.59
N ASN A 167 11.29 -12.17 11.72
CA ASN A 167 11.79 -12.63 13.02
C ASN A 167 10.83 -13.59 13.73
N GLY A 168 9.85 -14.14 13.01
CA GLY A 168 8.89 -15.09 13.57
C GLY A 168 7.72 -15.37 12.65
N TYR A 169 7.02 -16.46 12.96
CA TYR A 169 5.88 -16.95 12.20
C TYR A 169 4.84 -17.50 13.17
N LYS A 170 3.56 -17.23 12.89
CA LYS A 170 2.46 -17.90 13.59
C LYS A 170 1.24 -18.06 12.69
N ALA A 171 0.46 -19.10 12.95
CA ALA A 171 -0.89 -19.19 12.43
C ALA A 171 -1.77 -18.06 13.02
N ASN A 172 -2.65 -17.50 12.20
CA ASN A 172 -3.58 -16.49 12.67
C ASN A 172 -4.67 -17.14 13.55
N THR A 173 -4.82 -16.61 14.76
CA THR A 173 -5.87 -17.06 15.67
C THR A 173 -7.26 -16.58 15.22
N GLN A 174 -7.31 -15.45 14.52
CA GLN A 174 -8.53 -14.88 13.97
C GLN A 174 -8.81 -15.52 12.61
N LYS A 175 -9.54 -16.64 12.63
CA LYS A 175 -9.91 -17.39 11.42
C LYS A 175 -11.05 -16.71 10.67
N SER A 176 -11.12 -16.98 9.37
CA SER A 176 -12.26 -16.62 8.53
C SER A 176 -13.56 -17.19 9.10
N GLN A 177 -14.61 -16.36 9.13
CA GLN A 177 -15.90 -16.67 9.71
C GLN A 177 -16.97 -16.79 8.61
N PHE A 178 -17.82 -17.80 8.73
CA PHE A 178 -18.92 -18.08 7.82
C PHE A 178 -20.23 -18.11 8.60
N CYS A 179 -21.32 -17.68 7.96
CA CYS A 179 -22.64 -17.77 8.55
C CYS A 179 -23.02 -19.25 8.75
N PRO A 180 -23.37 -19.70 9.97
CA PRO A 180 -23.70 -21.11 10.21
C PRO A 180 -24.92 -21.59 9.42
N LYS A 181 -25.84 -20.67 9.07
CA LYS A 181 -27.10 -21.00 8.40
C LYS A 181 -26.99 -21.02 6.88
N SER A 182 -26.27 -20.05 6.29
CA SER A 182 -26.16 -19.92 4.83
C SER A 182 -24.84 -20.41 4.27
N GLY A 183 -23.83 -20.69 5.11
CA GLY A 183 -22.48 -21.04 4.69
C GLY A 183 -21.71 -19.87 4.06
N GLU A 184 -22.31 -18.69 3.98
CA GLU A 184 -21.72 -17.55 3.29
C GLU A 184 -20.65 -16.87 4.15
N LEU A 185 -19.58 -16.39 3.51
CA LEU A 185 -18.49 -15.66 4.16
C LEU A 185 -19.00 -14.38 4.85
N GLN A 186 -18.61 -14.19 6.11
CA GLN A 186 -18.86 -12.97 6.90
C GLN A 186 -17.58 -12.19 7.18
N ARG A 187 -16.48 -12.90 7.43
CA ARG A 187 -15.17 -12.30 7.67
C ARG A 187 -14.10 -13.15 6.99
N LYS A 188 -13.21 -12.52 6.23
CA LYS A 188 -12.00 -13.14 5.70
C LYS A 188 -10.79 -12.57 6.42
N SER A 189 -9.95 -13.44 6.95
CA SER A 189 -8.69 -13.09 7.62
C SER A 189 -7.57 -13.98 7.06
N SER A 190 -6.33 -13.49 7.09
CA SER A 190 -5.17 -14.26 6.63
C SER A 190 -4.96 -15.46 7.53
N GLU A 191 -4.50 -16.58 6.98
CA GLU A 191 -4.21 -17.79 7.75
C GLU A 191 -2.86 -17.71 8.47
N GLU A 192 -1.93 -16.93 7.95
CA GLU A 192 -0.53 -16.91 8.37
C GLU A 192 -0.05 -15.49 8.62
N LEU A 193 0.60 -15.29 9.77
CA LEU A 193 1.14 -14.01 10.17
C LEU A 193 2.66 -14.10 10.28
N TYR A 194 3.34 -13.13 9.67
CA TYR A 194 4.78 -12.93 9.82
C TYR A 194 5.04 -11.91 10.91
N LYS A 195 5.96 -12.25 11.81
CA LYS A 195 6.54 -11.29 12.75
C LYS A 195 7.67 -10.56 12.04
N ILE A 196 7.53 -9.25 11.95
CA ILE A 196 8.59 -8.38 11.44
C ILE A 196 9.21 -7.58 12.58
N ILE A 197 10.50 -7.26 12.44
CA ILE A 197 11.24 -6.35 13.32
C ILE A 197 11.86 -5.21 12.49
N TRP A 198 11.82 -3.99 13.05
CA TRP A 198 12.49 -2.82 12.50
C TRP A 198 12.97 -1.89 13.61
N TYR A 199 13.91 -1.00 13.27
CA TYR A 199 14.30 0.08 14.16
C TYR A 199 13.26 1.20 14.11
N ASN A 200 12.63 1.47 15.24
CA ASN A 200 11.69 2.57 15.42
C ASN A 200 12.47 3.79 15.93
N SER A 201 12.78 4.71 15.02
CA SER A 201 13.50 5.94 15.34
C SER A 201 12.69 6.94 16.16
N PHE A 202 11.36 6.80 16.21
CA PHE A 202 10.51 7.66 17.04
C PHE A 202 10.63 7.29 18.53
N GLN A 203 10.80 6.00 18.84
CA GLN A 203 10.94 5.50 20.21
C GLN A 203 12.37 5.07 20.57
N GLU A 204 13.32 5.26 19.64
CA GLU A 204 14.74 4.84 19.75
C GLU A 204 14.94 3.37 20.14
N LYS A 205 14.03 2.48 19.73
CA LYS A 205 14.08 1.05 20.05
C LYS A 205 13.64 0.19 18.87
N PHE A 206 13.85 -1.12 18.97
CA PHE A 206 13.25 -2.04 18.01
C PHE A 206 11.75 -2.21 18.27
N SER A 207 10.96 -2.17 17.20
CA SER A 207 9.54 -2.50 17.20
C SER A 207 9.34 -3.83 16.49
N GLU A 208 8.37 -4.59 16.95
CA GLU A 208 7.98 -5.87 16.38
C GLU A 208 6.47 -5.95 16.23
N GLU A 209 6.01 -6.52 15.12
CA GLU A 209 4.57 -6.68 14.87
C GLU A 209 4.27 -7.90 14.02
N TYR A 210 3.11 -8.52 14.27
CA TYR A 210 2.59 -9.61 13.43
C TYR A 210 1.61 -9.07 12.40
N LEU A 211 1.92 -9.27 11.13
CA LEU A 211 1.09 -8.85 10.01
C LEU A 211 0.86 -10.02 9.03
N PRO A 212 -0.24 -9.98 8.24
CA PRO A 212 -0.49 -10.97 7.19
C PRO A 212 0.73 -11.18 6.30
N LYS A 213 1.05 -12.44 5.97
CA LYS A 213 2.16 -12.73 5.03
C LYS A 213 1.98 -11.99 3.71
N GLU A 214 0.73 -11.81 3.28
CA GLU A 214 0.34 -11.17 2.02
C GLU A 214 0.78 -9.70 1.95
N PHE A 215 1.22 -9.08 3.05
CA PHE A 215 1.70 -7.71 3.09
C PHE A 215 3.13 -7.55 2.61
N PHE A 216 3.88 -8.65 2.53
CA PHE A 216 5.32 -8.63 2.33
C PHE A 216 5.73 -9.16 0.98
N THR A 217 6.75 -8.53 0.41
CA THR A 217 7.38 -8.92 -0.84
C THR A 217 8.90 -8.85 -0.73
N ASP A 218 9.58 -9.53 -1.65
CA ASP A 218 11.03 -9.73 -1.61
C ASP A 218 11.83 -8.53 -2.12
N ASP A 219 13.08 -8.43 -1.63
CA ASP A 219 14.05 -7.38 -2.00
C ASP A 219 14.33 -7.31 -3.51
N SER A 220 14.34 -8.47 -4.18
CA SER A 220 14.55 -8.59 -5.62
C SER A 220 13.57 -7.73 -6.41
N LEU A 221 12.28 -7.81 -6.07
CA LEU A 221 11.21 -7.09 -6.77
C LEU A 221 11.25 -5.56 -6.53
N ILE A 222 11.90 -5.13 -5.45
CA ILE A 222 12.07 -3.72 -5.10
C ILE A 222 13.31 -3.12 -5.78
N TYR A 223 14.46 -3.82 -5.79
CA TYR A 223 15.75 -3.27 -6.21
C TYR A 223 16.35 -3.81 -7.51
N GLU A 224 15.83 -4.88 -8.13
CA GLU A 224 16.42 -5.47 -9.35
C GLU A 224 16.57 -4.47 -10.51
N ASN A 225 15.61 -3.56 -10.66
CA ASN A 225 15.67 -2.54 -11.71
C ASN A 225 16.79 -1.51 -11.48
N ILE A 226 17.17 -1.23 -10.24
CA ILE A 226 18.31 -0.35 -9.94
C ILE A 226 19.62 -1.00 -10.43
N LYS A 227 19.78 -2.31 -10.17
CA LYS A 227 20.98 -3.05 -10.62
C LYS A 227 21.07 -3.14 -12.15
N LYS A 228 19.94 -3.33 -12.85
CA LYS A 228 19.90 -3.34 -14.33
C LYS A 228 20.21 -1.97 -14.93
N ILE A 229 19.72 -0.88 -14.34
CA ILE A 229 20.01 0.49 -14.79
C ILE A 229 21.48 0.87 -14.54
N GLN A 230 22.05 0.49 -13.39
CA GLN A 230 23.48 0.71 -13.10
C GLN A 230 24.40 -0.07 -14.05
N LYS A 231 24.08 -1.34 -14.35
CA LYS A 231 24.82 -2.12 -15.35
C LYS A 231 24.77 -1.49 -16.74
N LYS A 232 23.61 -0.97 -17.17
CA LYS A 232 23.51 -0.25 -18.44
C LYS A 232 24.39 1.00 -18.46
N LYS A 233 24.34 1.86 -17.43
CA LYS A 233 25.18 3.07 -17.34
C LYS A 233 26.67 2.76 -17.35
N ASN A 234 27.11 1.72 -16.66
CA ASN A 234 28.53 1.34 -16.63
C ASN A 234 29.02 0.84 -18.00
N ASN A 235 28.19 0.11 -18.74
CA ASN A 235 28.53 -0.34 -20.10
C ASN A 235 28.55 0.80 -21.13
N THR A 236 27.75 1.87 -20.95
CA THR A 236 27.80 3.04 -21.84
C THR A 236 29.02 3.92 -21.61
N VAL A 237 29.58 3.90 -20.40
CA VAL A 237 30.81 4.64 -20.05
C VAL A 237 32.07 3.88 -20.50
N SER A 238 32.05 2.54 -20.48
CA SER A 238 33.17 1.73 -20.97
C SER A 238 33.32 1.75 -22.50
N ASN A 239 32.22 1.93 -23.24
CA ASN A 239 32.25 2.02 -24.72
C ASN A 239 32.55 3.44 -25.26
N LYS A 240 32.84 4.39 -24.38
CA LYS A 240 33.23 5.78 -24.72
C LYS A 240 34.68 6.11 -24.35
N LYS A 241 35.49 5.11 -24.00
CA LYS A 241 36.93 5.25 -23.77
C LYS A 241 37.71 4.49 -24.83
#